data_AF-A0A367J114-F1
#
_entry.id   AF-A0A367J114-F1
#
_cell.length_a   1.000
_cell.length_b   1.000
_cell.length_c   1.000
_cell.angle_alpha   90.00
_cell.angle_beta   90.00
_cell.angle_gamma   90.00
#
_symmetry.space_group_name_H-M   'P 1'
#
loop_
_entity.id
_entity.type
_entity.pdbx_description
1 polymer ?
#
loop_
_entity_poly.entity_id
_entity_poly.type
_entity_poly.pdbx_seq_one_letter_code
_entity_poly.pdbx_strand_id
1 'polypeptide(L)'
;MFRNPNTKQRGRGRNNNNSNHFDASLNEALGQSSFGQPQEKNHTPKPTFSFITPTKKKPFQPKKASPMLVDDTDKQSRVTAADRAQRFGSTSKSADYDRMKKNRVAERQQAIEDGLIPDPNAPVRLEDAIDFRGTCEAKCPDFEILEREIQNGLDALEMDTFGNADKNRVVKAYRRSAAGNEQPLPSDVRTPRSLVSTLNYLIDEVLAQQPLEKCHAFIRDRTRSIRQDFTLQNIRDVTAVQVHERIARFHILCLHEMCELDESKFSEQQETEQLRKVLLSLMEFYDDLREEGIETENEPEFRAYHMLSHIRDQDVVRQAQTLPVHIFRHPYMTRAIEFFGLAQRNNEIMETSSRRNKPENVEASQNFYSKFFKLIADPGTPFLMACMLECHFADIRKGALKAMNVSYMMKAGGVEAEHVRQVLAYDSLKHLLNEVALYGIPLDMSLDEPTICFGQKHYRTKTPIFVEPLSNPSQKKSIQLVEPKKNGQSFQSIIYGEQTHFERHQPIPFTSQPNVHQPISITNVFKPKAPVSASFTYSELTGEPAQFKKKDLVYSKQQQDKQRELEQLEGK
;
A
#
# COMPACT_ATOMS: atom_id res chain seq x y z
N MET A 1 61.46 25.86 32.28
CA MET A 1 61.08 25.96 33.71
C MET A 1 59.66 25.45 33.85
N PHE A 2 59.51 24.34 34.59
CA PHE A 2 58.28 23.73 35.15
C PHE A 2 57.13 23.37 34.18
N ARG A 3 56.46 22.22 34.23
CA ARG A 3 56.61 20.88 34.83
C ARG A 3 55.49 20.06 34.15
N ASN A 4 55.78 18.91 33.56
CA ASN A 4 54.82 17.80 33.45
C ASN A 4 54.71 17.16 34.86
N PRO A 5 53.72 16.31 35.26
CA PRO A 5 53.14 15.24 34.42
C PRO A 5 51.71 14.70 34.77
N ASN A 6 51.36 13.65 34.00
CA ASN A 6 50.52 12.47 34.32
C ASN A 6 49.00 12.58 34.13
N THR A 7 48.26 11.61 33.58
CA THR A 7 48.45 10.27 32.95
C THR A 7 47.00 9.85 32.59
N LYS A 8 46.62 9.27 31.45
CA LYS A 8 46.64 7.84 31.09
C LYS A 8 45.37 7.61 30.25
N GLN A 9 45.48 7.08 29.03
CA GLN A 9 44.51 6.16 28.40
C GLN A 9 45.16 5.66 27.11
N ARG A 10 45.93 4.56 27.20
CA ARG A 10 45.54 3.21 26.77
C ARG A 10 44.98 3.15 25.33
N GLY A 11 45.87 2.85 24.39
CA GLY A 11 45.51 2.27 23.10
C GLY A 11 45.30 0.75 23.19
N ARG A 12 44.36 0.27 22.37
CA ARG A 12 44.17 -1.08 21.76
C ARG A 12 42.79 -0.97 21.10
N GLY A 13 42.64 -1.08 19.78
CA GLY A 13 42.85 -2.29 19.01
C GLY A 13 41.47 -2.81 18.57
N ARG A 14 41.24 -2.80 17.25
CA ARG A 14 40.08 -3.27 16.47
C ARG A 14 39.13 -4.27 17.17
N ASN A 15 37.82 -4.02 17.01
CA ASN A 15 36.89 -5.02 16.48
C ASN A 15 35.65 -4.32 15.90
N ASN A 16 35.58 -4.27 14.57
CA ASN A 16 34.38 -3.97 13.80
C ASN A 16 33.59 -5.28 13.73
N ASN A 17 32.54 -5.40 14.53
CA ASN A 17 31.49 -6.39 14.36
C ASN A 17 30.20 -5.71 14.79
N ASN A 18 29.57 -4.97 13.86
CA ASN A 18 28.14 -4.72 13.94
C ASN A 18 27.51 -5.56 12.84
N SER A 19 27.05 -6.73 13.27
CA SER A 19 26.17 -7.63 12.55
C SER A 19 24.92 -6.88 12.11
N ASN A 20 24.62 -6.96 10.82
CA ASN A 20 23.34 -6.61 10.23
C ASN A 20 22.22 -7.30 11.00
N HIS A 21 21.45 -6.55 11.78
CA HIS A 21 20.20 -7.03 12.35
C HIS A 21 19.10 -6.68 11.34
N PHE A 22 18.91 -7.59 10.39
CA PHE A 22 17.76 -7.57 9.48
C PHE A 22 16.48 -7.76 10.30
N ASP A 23 15.50 -6.92 9.99
CA ASP A 23 14.16 -6.95 10.56
C ASP A 23 13.48 -8.28 10.22
N ALA A 24 13.25 -9.10 11.24
CA ALA A 24 12.79 -10.48 11.12
C ALA A 24 11.25 -10.61 10.92
N SER A 25 10.58 -9.57 10.41
CA SER A 25 9.14 -9.61 10.10
C SER A 25 8.81 -9.55 8.60
N LEU A 26 9.81 -9.63 7.71
CA LEU A 26 9.62 -9.61 6.26
C LEU A 26 9.82 -10.97 5.56
N ASN A 27 10.28 -12.00 6.28
CA ASN A 27 10.60 -13.32 5.71
C ASN A 27 9.45 -14.34 5.71
N GLU A 28 8.22 -13.98 6.09
CA GLU A 28 7.05 -14.87 5.98
C GLU A 28 6.30 -14.73 4.63
N ALA A 29 6.75 -13.86 3.72
CA ALA A 29 6.06 -13.58 2.46
C ALA A 29 6.69 -14.23 1.21
N LEU A 30 7.82 -14.92 1.35
CA LEU A 30 8.45 -15.72 0.30
C LEU A 30 8.56 -17.13 0.85
N GLY A 31 7.83 -18.08 0.25
CA GLY A 31 7.76 -19.48 0.70
C GLY A 31 9.09 -20.23 0.51
N GLN A 32 10.12 -19.86 1.28
CA GLN A 32 11.39 -20.54 1.38
C GLN A 32 11.56 -21.04 2.81
N SER A 33 11.52 -22.37 2.97
CA SER A 33 11.90 -23.03 4.21
C SER A 33 13.40 -22.90 4.44
N SER A 34 13.82 -22.16 5.47
CA SER A 34 15.21 -22.20 5.95
C SER A 34 15.25 -22.91 7.31
N PHE A 35 15.73 -24.14 7.31
CA PHE A 35 16.11 -24.91 8.50
C PHE A 35 17.64 -24.96 8.60
N GLY A 36 18.12 -24.83 9.83
CA GLY A 36 19.46 -24.34 10.18
C GLY A 36 20.65 -25.27 9.92
N GLN A 37 21.83 -24.65 9.90
CA GLN A 37 23.13 -25.33 9.97
C GLN A 37 23.57 -25.62 11.42
N PRO A 38 24.43 -26.64 11.63
CA PRO A 38 24.75 -27.18 12.94
C PRO A 38 25.98 -26.53 13.58
N GLN A 39 25.96 -26.24 14.89
CA GLN A 39 27.18 -26.01 15.65
C GLN A 39 27.18 -26.69 17.04
N GLU A 40 28.21 -27.53 17.15
CA GLU A 40 29.04 -27.98 18.27
C GLU A 40 28.60 -27.79 19.74
N LYS A 41 28.79 -28.91 20.46
CA LYS A 41 28.62 -29.10 21.89
C LYS A 41 29.67 -28.34 22.69
N ASN A 42 29.25 -27.65 23.75
CA ASN A 42 30.09 -27.43 24.93
C ASN A 42 29.26 -27.58 26.23
N HIS A 43 29.66 -28.55 27.04
CA HIS A 43 29.11 -28.84 28.36
C HIS A 43 29.67 -27.89 29.43
N THR A 44 28.84 -27.47 30.39
CA THR A 44 29.01 -27.66 31.87
C THR A 44 27.86 -27.00 32.66
N PRO A 45 27.60 -27.39 33.94
CA PRO A 45 26.23 -27.65 34.41
C PRO A 45 25.74 -26.78 35.60
N LYS A 46 24.43 -26.88 35.92
CA LYS A 46 23.78 -26.80 37.27
C LYS A 46 22.24 -26.66 37.12
N PRO A 47 21.39 -26.88 38.15
CA PRO A 47 21.24 -28.05 39.03
C PRO A 47 19.79 -28.61 39.03
N THR A 48 19.62 -29.85 39.49
CA THR A 48 18.37 -30.60 39.71
C THR A 48 17.51 -30.10 40.87
N PHE A 49 16.18 -30.10 40.72
CA PHE A 49 15.22 -30.42 41.79
C PHE A 49 13.91 -31.02 41.23
N SER A 50 13.29 -31.84 42.08
CA SER A 50 12.41 -33.00 41.83
C SER A 50 10.92 -32.72 41.59
N PHE A 51 10.30 -33.62 40.81
CA PHE A 51 8.85 -33.72 40.57
C PHE A 51 8.08 -34.34 41.75
N ILE A 52 6.89 -33.81 42.04
CA ILE A 52 5.88 -34.40 42.95
C ILE A 52 4.57 -34.59 42.16
N THR A 53 4.07 -35.83 42.15
CA THR A 53 2.75 -36.27 41.66
C THR A 53 1.62 -36.05 42.69
N PRO A 54 0.35 -35.89 42.24
CA PRO A 54 -0.79 -36.38 43.02
C PRO A 54 -1.85 -37.18 42.22
N THR A 55 -2.02 -38.43 42.67
CA THR A 55 -3.22 -39.24 42.97
C THR A 55 -4.57 -39.10 42.22
N LYS A 56 -5.12 -40.30 41.91
CA LYS A 56 -6.44 -40.63 41.32
C LYS A 56 -7.64 -40.28 42.23
N LYS A 57 -8.76 -39.82 41.65
CA LYS A 57 -10.12 -39.87 42.24
C LYS A 57 -11.16 -40.44 41.26
N LYS A 58 -12.18 -41.07 41.86
CA LYS A 58 -13.19 -42.04 41.35
C LYS A 58 -14.30 -41.44 40.46
N PRO A 59 -15.09 -42.28 39.73
CA PRO A 59 -16.07 -41.86 38.73
C PRO A 59 -17.44 -41.48 39.33
N PHE A 60 -18.14 -40.55 38.68
CA PHE A 60 -19.46 -40.03 39.06
C PHE A 60 -20.58 -40.71 38.25
N GLN A 61 -21.63 -41.18 38.93
CA GLN A 61 -22.82 -41.80 38.33
C GLN A 61 -23.88 -40.75 37.93
N PRO A 62 -24.71 -41.00 36.91
CA PRO A 62 -25.72 -40.05 36.44
C PRO A 62 -26.96 -40.04 37.34
N LYS A 63 -27.47 -38.83 37.64
CA LYS A 63 -28.74 -38.62 38.37
C LYS A 63 -29.93 -38.58 37.40
N LYS A 64 -31.01 -39.25 37.81
CA LYS A 64 -32.33 -39.35 37.16
C LYS A 64 -32.98 -37.97 36.96
N ALA A 65 -33.58 -37.76 35.79
CA ALA A 65 -34.50 -36.66 35.52
C ALA A 65 -35.96 -37.12 35.72
N SER A 66 -36.77 -36.27 36.36
CA SER A 66 -38.22 -36.45 36.53
C SER A 66 -38.98 -36.04 35.26
N PRO A 67 -40.18 -36.59 35.00
CA PRO A 67 -40.88 -36.44 33.73
C PRO A 67 -41.69 -35.13 33.68
N MET A 68 -41.60 -34.41 32.55
CA MET A 68 -42.60 -33.40 32.19
C MET A 68 -43.61 -34.00 31.22
N LEU A 69 -44.87 -33.70 31.50
CA LEU A 69 -46.09 -34.17 30.87
C LEU A 69 -46.13 -33.81 29.38
N VAL A 70 -46.63 -34.77 28.61
CA VAL A 70 -46.88 -34.69 27.17
C VAL A 70 -48.24 -34.01 26.98
N ASP A 71 -48.28 -32.92 26.21
CA ASP A 71 -49.52 -32.47 25.59
C ASP A 71 -49.48 -32.86 24.12
N ASP A 72 -50.58 -33.45 23.68
CA ASP A 72 -50.70 -34.34 22.52
C ASP A 72 -51.51 -33.60 21.47
N THR A 73 -50.88 -32.70 20.70
CA THR A 73 -51.47 -32.12 19.47
C THR A 73 -50.40 -31.41 18.63
N ASP A 74 -49.72 -32.15 17.74
CA ASP A 74 -49.60 -31.73 16.33
C ASP A 74 -48.87 -32.80 15.50
N LYS A 75 -49.63 -33.51 14.66
CA LYS A 75 -49.07 -34.34 13.58
C LYS A 75 -48.67 -33.42 12.42
N GLN A 76 -47.47 -32.84 12.51
CA GLN A 76 -46.83 -32.20 11.36
C GLN A 76 -45.51 -32.90 11.02
N SER A 77 -45.44 -33.33 9.76
CA SER A 77 -44.37 -34.00 9.04
C SER A 77 -42.98 -33.91 9.69
N ARG A 78 -42.55 -35.00 10.34
CA ARG A 78 -41.17 -35.16 10.78
C ARG A 78 -40.32 -35.45 9.55
N VAL A 79 -39.77 -34.40 8.93
CA VAL A 79 -38.84 -34.49 7.80
C VAL A 79 -37.72 -35.46 8.19
N THR A 80 -37.70 -36.63 7.56
CA THR A 80 -36.73 -37.68 7.85
C THR A 80 -35.35 -37.27 7.34
N ALA A 81 -34.29 -37.93 7.82
CA ALA A 81 -32.96 -37.77 7.25
C ALA A 81 -32.93 -38.15 5.75
N ALA A 82 -33.82 -39.06 5.34
CA ALA A 82 -34.04 -39.42 3.94
C ALA A 82 -34.73 -38.30 3.14
N ASP A 83 -35.70 -37.58 3.73
CA ASP A 83 -36.33 -36.41 3.09
C ASP A 83 -35.36 -35.22 2.98
N ARG A 84 -34.43 -35.05 3.93
CA ARG A 84 -33.31 -34.10 3.78
C ARG A 84 -32.35 -34.56 2.69
N ALA A 85 -31.99 -35.83 2.63
CA ALA A 85 -31.12 -36.37 1.59
C ALA A 85 -31.75 -36.30 0.19
N GLN A 86 -33.09 -36.38 0.08
CA GLN A 86 -33.82 -36.15 -1.18
C GLN A 86 -33.87 -34.66 -1.55
N ARG A 87 -34.01 -33.74 -0.58
CA ARG A 87 -33.92 -32.29 -0.82
C ARG A 87 -32.51 -31.82 -1.18
N PHE A 88 -31.47 -32.53 -0.71
CA PHE A 88 -30.06 -32.35 -1.05
C PHE A 88 -29.54 -33.42 -2.02
N GLY A 89 -30.44 -34.07 -2.78
CA GLY A 89 -30.03 -35.05 -3.79
C GLY A 89 -29.01 -34.38 -4.71
N SER A 90 -27.82 -34.98 -4.83
CA SER A 90 -26.67 -34.39 -5.52
C SER A 90 -27.12 -33.74 -6.82
N THR A 91 -27.06 -32.42 -6.92
CA THR A 91 -27.20 -31.74 -8.21
C THR A 91 -26.18 -32.35 -9.16
N SER A 92 -26.46 -32.38 -10.47
CA SER A 92 -25.48 -32.88 -11.46
C SER A 92 -24.09 -32.31 -11.20
N LYS A 93 -24.03 -31.02 -10.86
CA LYS A 93 -22.80 -30.29 -10.50
C LYS A 93 -22.05 -30.91 -9.30
N SER A 94 -22.75 -31.31 -8.23
CA SER A 94 -22.12 -31.96 -7.06
C SER A 94 -21.55 -33.34 -7.41
N ALA A 95 -22.27 -34.12 -8.23
CA ALA A 95 -21.78 -35.42 -8.69
C ALA A 95 -20.57 -35.26 -9.64
N ASP A 96 -20.59 -34.23 -10.49
CA ASP A 96 -19.47 -33.86 -11.36
C ASP A 96 -18.24 -33.44 -10.55
N TYR A 97 -18.42 -32.69 -9.46
CA TYR A 97 -17.33 -32.26 -8.58
C TYR A 97 -16.71 -33.43 -7.82
N ASP A 98 -17.52 -34.35 -7.29
CA ASP A 98 -17.03 -35.57 -6.64
C ASP A 98 -16.25 -36.44 -7.63
N ARG A 99 -16.66 -36.48 -8.90
CA ARG A 99 -15.92 -37.16 -9.97
C ARG A 99 -14.59 -36.48 -10.25
N MET A 100 -14.56 -35.16 -10.43
CA MET A 100 -13.31 -34.42 -10.66
C MET A 100 -12.35 -34.53 -9.47
N LYS A 101 -12.86 -34.51 -8.23
CA LYS A 101 -12.04 -34.69 -7.02
C LYS A 101 -11.39 -36.07 -6.98
N LYS A 102 -12.08 -37.13 -7.41
CA LYS A 102 -11.48 -38.47 -7.56
C LYS A 102 -10.42 -38.49 -8.65
N ASN A 103 -10.71 -37.89 -9.80
CA ASN A 103 -9.75 -37.80 -10.90
C ASN A 103 -8.49 -37.03 -10.51
N ARG A 104 -8.62 -36.01 -9.65
CA ARG A 104 -7.49 -35.21 -9.13
C ARG A 104 -6.48 -36.02 -8.32
N VAL A 105 -6.93 -37.06 -7.62
CA VAL A 105 -6.02 -37.97 -6.90
C VAL A 105 -5.17 -38.76 -7.90
N ALA A 106 -5.79 -39.28 -8.95
CA ALA A 106 -5.08 -40.00 -10.01
C ALA A 106 -4.17 -39.08 -10.83
N GLU A 107 -4.64 -37.87 -11.16
CA GLU A 107 -3.85 -36.84 -11.85
C GLU A 107 -2.62 -36.45 -11.03
N ARG A 108 -2.75 -36.28 -9.71
CA ARG A 108 -1.62 -36.01 -8.83
C ARG A 108 -0.62 -37.15 -8.83
N GLN A 109 -1.09 -38.39 -8.70
CA GLN A 109 -0.21 -39.56 -8.71
C GLN A 109 0.57 -39.65 -10.03
N GLN A 110 -0.12 -39.45 -11.16
CA GLN A 110 0.51 -39.42 -12.48
C GLN A 110 1.52 -38.27 -12.59
N ALA A 111 1.19 -37.07 -12.12
CA ALA A 111 2.09 -35.92 -12.17
C ALA A 111 3.35 -36.10 -11.30
N ILE A 112 3.26 -36.86 -10.19
CA ILE A 112 4.42 -37.25 -9.39
C ILE A 112 5.26 -38.28 -10.15
N GLU A 113 4.63 -39.30 -10.75
CA GLU A 113 5.31 -40.34 -11.55
C GLU A 113 6.02 -39.76 -12.77
N ASP A 114 5.40 -38.78 -13.42
CA ASP A 114 5.95 -38.06 -14.58
C ASP A 114 6.99 -36.99 -14.17
N GLY A 115 7.22 -36.79 -12.87
CA GLY A 115 8.19 -35.81 -12.35
C GLY A 115 7.79 -34.35 -12.58
N LEU A 116 6.50 -34.05 -12.77
CA LEU A 116 5.96 -32.70 -12.97
C LEU A 116 5.74 -31.95 -11.65
N ILE A 117 5.57 -32.69 -10.55
CA ILE A 117 5.48 -32.17 -9.18
C ILE A 117 6.30 -33.07 -8.24
N PRO A 118 6.86 -32.52 -7.15
CA PRO A 118 7.61 -33.31 -6.18
C PRO A 118 6.67 -34.22 -5.37
N ASP A 119 7.19 -35.39 -4.98
CA ASP A 119 6.49 -36.27 -4.04
C ASP A 119 6.50 -35.62 -2.65
N PRO A 120 5.32 -35.35 -2.04
CA PRO A 120 5.25 -34.74 -0.72
C PRO A 120 5.90 -35.56 0.40
N ASN A 121 6.12 -36.87 0.18
CA ASN A 121 6.75 -37.76 1.16
C ASN A 121 8.27 -37.90 0.97
N ALA A 122 8.82 -37.39 -0.14
CA ALA A 122 10.23 -37.49 -0.46
C ALA A 122 10.91 -36.12 -0.29
N PRO A 123 11.91 -35.98 0.60
CA PRO A 123 12.67 -34.74 0.68
C PRO A 123 13.53 -34.57 -0.57
N VAL A 124 13.36 -33.45 -1.27
CA VAL A 124 14.12 -33.09 -2.49
C VAL A 124 15.14 -32.00 -2.13
N ARG A 125 16.37 -32.11 -2.66
CA ARG A 125 17.39 -31.06 -2.51
C ARG A 125 17.03 -29.89 -3.43
N LEU A 126 17.40 -28.66 -3.07
CA LEU A 126 17.12 -27.48 -3.89
C LEU A 126 17.72 -27.57 -5.30
N GLU A 127 18.87 -28.23 -5.44
CA GLU A 127 19.52 -28.48 -6.73
C GLU A 127 18.76 -29.44 -7.65
N ASP A 128 17.90 -30.29 -7.06
CA ASP A 128 17.06 -31.26 -7.77
C ASP A 128 15.61 -30.75 -7.91
N ALA A 129 15.38 -29.45 -7.69
CA ALA A 129 14.05 -28.86 -7.76
C ALA A 129 13.46 -28.97 -9.17
N ILE A 130 12.22 -29.43 -9.25
CA ILE A 130 11.48 -29.55 -10.50
C ILE A 130 11.10 -28.16 -11.02
N ASP A 131 11.36 -27.91 -12.30
CA ASP A 131 10.89 -26.71 -13.01
C ASP A 131 9.38 -26.84 -13.28
N PHE A 132 8.57 -26.38 -12.32
CA PHE A 132 7.13 -26.50 -12.38
C PHE A 132 6.53 -25.65 -13.51
N ARG A 133 5.74 -26.28 -14.40
CA ARG A 133 5.05 -25.61 -15.50
C ARG A 133 3.55 -25.83 -15.42
N GLY A 134 2.79 -24.74 -15.52
CA GLY A 134 1.35 -24.79 -15.62
C GLY A 134 0.90 -25.28 -17.00
N THR A 135 -0.27 -25.91 -17.07
CA THR A 135 -0.88 -26.44 -18.31
C THR A 135 -2.29 -25.91 -18.56
N CYS A 136 -2.80 -25.04 -17.68
CA CYS A 136 -4.12 -24.44 -17.88
C CYS A 136 -4.07 -23.38 -19.00
N GLU A 137 -4.75 -23.66 -20.11
CA GLU A 137 -4.85 -22.75 -21.26
C GLU A 137 -6.07 -21.80 -21.18
N ALA A 138 -6.84 -21.87 -20.08
CA ALA A 138 -8.02 -21.05 -19.85
C ALA A 138 -7.74 -19.95 -18.80
N LYS A 139 -8.66 -18.98 -18.66
CA LYS A 139 -8.57 -17.94 -17.63
C LYS A 139 -8.74 -18.49 -16.20
N CYS A 140 -9.41 -19.63 -16.08
CA CYS A 140 -9.63 -20.35 -14.82
C CYS A 140 -9.64 -21.87 -15.09
N PRO A 141 -8.99 -22.70 -14.25
CA PRO A 141 -9.12 -24.15 -14.32
C PRO A 141 -10.57 -24.61 -14.12
N ASP A 142 -11.02 -25.61 -14.89
CA ASP A 142 -12.39 -26.16 -14.81
C ASP A 142 -12.73 -26.67 -13.40
N PHE A 143 -11.76 -27.26 -12.71
CA PHE A 143 -11.94 -27.73 -11.33
C PHE A 143 -12.30 -26.58 -10.38
N GLU A 144 -11.61 -25.45 -10.50
CA GLU A 144 -11.89 -24.28 -9.67
C GLU A 144 -13.23 -23.63 -10.02
N ILE A 145 -13.61 -23.60 -11.31
CA ILE A 145 -14.92 -23.09 -11.73
C ILE A 145 -16.03 -23.86 -11.02
N LEU A 146 -15.96 -25.20 -11.09
CA LEU A 146 -16.97 -26.06 -10.47
C LEU A 146 -16.96 -25.99 -8.94
N GLU A 147 -15.78 -25.90 -8.34
CA GLU A 147 -15.62 -25.70 -6.89
C GLU A 147 -16.33 -24.41 -6.44
N ARG A 148 -16.07 -23.30 -7.14
CA ARG A 148 -16.66 -21.99 -6.81
C ARG A 148 -18.15 -21.93 -7.13
N GLU A 149 -18.64 -22.62 -8.15
CA GLU A 149 -20.08 -22.76 -8.39
C GLU A 149 -20.79 -23.42 -7.21
N ILE A 150 -20.25 -24.53 -6.69
CA ILE A 150 -20.88 -25.28 -5.59
C ILE A 150 -20.81 -24.49 -4.28
N GLN A 151 -19.71 -23.76 -4.06
CA GLN A 151 -19.51 -22.95 -2.87
C GLN A 151 -20.22 -21.59 -2.94
N ASN A 152 -20.89 -21.25 -4.05
CA ASN A 152 -21.43 -19.92 -4.34
C ASN A 152 -20.37 -18.81 -4.19
N GLY A 153 -19.13 -19.11 -4.61
CA GLY A 153 -17.96 -18.24 -4.48
C GLY A 153 -17.57 -17.51 -5.77
N LEU A 154 -18.46 -17.46 -6.76
CA LEU A 154 -18.25 -16.69 -8.00
C LEU A 154 -18.57 -15.22 -7.79
N ASP A 155 -17.82 -14.37 -8.47
CA ASP A 155 -18.12 -12.94 -8.55
C ASP A 155 -19.27 -12.69 -9.54
N ALA A 156 -20.04 -11.62 -9.35
CA ALA A 156 -21.10 -11.23 -10.30
C ALA A 156 -20.55 -10.98 -11.72
N LEU A 157 -19.27 -10.61 -11.84
CA LEU A 157 -18.59 -10.44 -13.11
C LEU A 157 -18.25 -11.76 -13.82
N GLU A 158 -18.40 -12.89 -13.14
CA GLU A 158 -18.13 -14.24 -13.65
C GLU A 158 -19.41 -15.02 -13.98
N MET A 159 -20.58 -14.46 -13.69
CA MET A 159 -21.88 -15.12 -13.86
C MET A 159 -22.61 -14.69 -15.14
N ASP A 160 -23.36 -15.63 -15.72
CA ASP A 160 -24.33 -15.37 -16.78
C ASP A 160 -25.62 -14.68 -16.25
N THR A 161 -26.58 -14.41 -17.15
CA THR A 161 -27.87 -13.80 -16.78
C THR A 161 -28.73 -14.66 -15.86
N PHE A 162 -28.42 -15.95 -15.73
CA PHE A 162 -29.14 -16.91 -14.90
C PHE A 162 -28.43 -17.19 -13.57
N GLY A 163 -27.30 -16.53 -13.29
CA GLY A 163 -26.51 -16.73 -12.08
C GLY A 163 -25.63 -17.98 -12.10
N ASN A 164 -25.41 -18.61 -13.26
CA ASN A 164 -24.47 -19.73 -13.41
C ASN A 164 -23.08 -19.22 -13.84
N ALA A 165 -22.04 -20.04 -13.66
CA ALA A 165 -20.72 -19.69 -14.17
C ALA A 165 -20.73 -19.52 -15.69
N ASP A 166 -20.26 -18.37 -16.18
CA ASP A 166 -19.88 -18.22 -17.57
C ASP A 166 -18.40 -18.57 -17.72
N LYS A 167 -18.11 -19.74 -18.31
CA LYS A 167 -16.74 -20.23 -18.53
C LYS A 167 -15.86 -19.23 -19.30
N ASN A 168 -16.46 -18.37 -20.12
CA ASN A 168 -15.72 -17.36 -20.85
C ASN A 168 -15.38 -16.13 -20.00
N ARG A 169 -15.97 -15.99 -18.81
CA ARG A 169 -15.78 -14.83 -17.93
C ARG A 169 -15.09 -15.17 -16.62
N VAL A 170 -15.15 -16.42 -16.17
CA VAL A 170 -14.50 -16.84 -14.91
C VAL A 170 -12.99 -16.69 -15.00
N VAL A 171 -12.38 -16.05 -13.99
CA VAL A 171 -10.94 -15.87 -13.89
C VAL A 171 -10.46 -16.51 -12.60
N LYS A 172 -9.32 -17.22 -12.63
CA LYS A 172 -8.75 -17.88 -11.45
C LYS A 172 -8.60 -16.90 -10.28
N ALA A 173 -9.20 -17.20 -9.14
CA ALA A 173 -9.12 -16.41 -7.92
C ALA A 173 -7.76 -16.58 -7.24
N TYR A 174 -7.33 -15.60 -6.45
CA TYR A 174 -6.11 -15.74 -5.67
C TYR A 174 -6.33 -16.69 -4.48
N ARG A 175 -5.44 -17.66 -4.29
CA ARG A 175 -5.46 -18.53 -3.10
C ARG A 175 -4.23 -18.28 -2.25
N ARG A 176 -4.40 -18.07 -0.95
CA ARG A 176 -3.25 -17.95 -0.04
C ARG A 176 -2.54 -19.28 0.06
N SER A 177 -1.21 -19.29 -0.04
CA SER A 177 -0.39 -20.43 0.36
C SER A 177 -0.50 -20.57 1.88
N ALA A 178 -1.18 -21.60 2.36
CA ALA A 178 -1.31 -21.89 3.79
C ALA A 178 -0.65 -23.24 4.09
N ALA A 179 -0.10 -23.39 5.30
CA ALA A 179 0.46 -24.66 5.74
C ALA A 179 -0.62 -25.75 5.69
N GLY A 180 -0.33 -26.85 4.99
CA GLY A 180 -1.28 -27.94 4.78
C GLY A 180 -2.11 -27.85 3.49
N ASN A 181 -2.01 -26.76 2.71
CA ASN A 181 -2.53 -26.77 1.35
C ASN A 181 -1.67 -27.71 0.50
N GLU A 182 -2.32 -28.60 -0.25
CA GLU A 182 -1.60 -29.42 -1.23
C GLU A 182 -0.99 -28.53 -2.32
N GLN A 183 0.17 -28.92 -2.82
CA GLN A 183 0.81 -28.25 -3.94
C GLN A 183 -0.12 -28.24 -5.16
N PRO A 184 -0.25 -27.11 -5.88
CA PRO A 184 -1.10 -27.04 -7.06
C PRO A 184 -0.63 -28.04 -8.13
N LEU A 185 -1.58 -28.61 -8.89
CA LEU A 185 -1.26 -29.42 -10.05
C LEU A 185 -0.88 -28.53 -11.24
N PRO A 186 -0.16 -29.06 -12.24
CA PRO A 186 0.06 -28.34 -13.50
C PRO A 186 -1.25 -27.79 -14.11
N SER A 187 -2.34 -28.56 -14.07
CA SER A 187 -3.65 -28.14 -14.58
C SER A 187 -4.32 -27.03 -13.77
N ASP A 188 -3.84 -26.73 -12.56
CA ASP A 188 -4.32 -25.62 -11.74
C ASP A 188 -3.66 -24.29 -12.09
N VAL A 189 -2.54 -24.31 -12.80
CA VAL A 189 -1.71 -23.12 -13.02
C VAL A 189 -1.73 -22.75 -14.50
N ARG A 190 -1.98 -21.47 -14.78
CA ARG A 190 -2.09 -20.96 -16.16
C ARG A 190 -0.73 -20.93 -16.85
N THR A 191 -0.72 -21.25 -18.14
CA THR A 191 0.45 -21.06 -19.00
C THR A 191 0.78 -19.57 -19.14
N PRO A 192 2.03 -19.18 -19.50
CA PRO A 192 2.39 -17.77 -19.72
C PRO A 192 1.49 -17.08 -20.74
N ARG A 193 1.17 -17.77 -21.84
CA ARG A 193 0.23 -17.28 -22.86
C ARG A 193 -1.14 -16.98 -22.26
N SER A 194 -1.63 -17.88 -21.41
CA SER A 194 -2.92 -17.72 -20.75
C SER A 194 -2.91 -16.65 -19.67
N LEU A 195 -1.78 -16.42 -19.00
CA LEU A 195 -1.62 -15.31 -18.06
C LEU A 195 -1.70 -13.96 -18.76
N VAL A 196 -1.02 -13.81 -19.90
CA VAL A 196 -1.09 -12.60 -20.75
C VAL A 196 -2.52 -12.38 -21.26
N SER A 197 -3.16 -13.40 -21.84
CA SER A 197 -4.52 -13.27 -22.37
C SER A 197 -5.55 -13.00 -21.27
N THR A 198 -5.35 -13.55 -20.06
CA THR A 198 -6.19 -13.25 -18.90
C THR A 198 -6.06 -11.79 -18.48
N LEU A 199 -4.83 -11.26 -18.41
CA LEU A 199 -4.63 -9.85 -18.08
C LEU A 199 -5.27 -8.94 -19.14
N ASN A 200 -5.13 -9.27 -20.42
CA ASN A 200 -5.79 -8.55 -21.51
C ASN A 200 -7.31 -8.57 -21.31
N TYR A 201 -7.93 -9.72 -21.04
CA TYR A 201 -9.37 -9.79 -20.74
C TYR A 201 -9.79 -8.86 -19.57
N LEU A 202 -9.00 -8.83 -18.49
CA LEU A 202 -9.29 -7.96 -17.34
C LEU A 202 -9.26 -6.46 -17.71
N ILE A 203 -8.34 -6.05 -18.58
CA ILE A 203 -8.17 -4.64 -18.99
C ILE A 203 -9.11 -4.27 -20.16
N ASP A 204 -9.17 -5.12 -21.17
CA ASP A 204 -9.82 -4.85 -22.46
C ASP A 204 -11.34 -5.03 -22.40
N GLU A 205 -11.79 -5.95 -21.54
CA GLU A 205 -13.21 -6.27 -21.41
C GLU A 205 -13.77 -5.82 -20.07
N VAL A 206 -13.21 -6.32 -18.96
CA VAL A 206 -13.80 -6.07 -17.63
C VAL A 206 -13.70 -4.60 -17.24
N LEU A 207 -12.48 -4.02 -17.28
CA LEU A 207 -12.26 -2.63 -16.91
C LEU A 207 -12.91 -1.64 -17.90
N ALA A 208 -13.04 -2.01 -19.17
CA ALA A 208 -13.64 -1.17 -20.20
C ALA A 208 -15.16 -1.05 -20.07
N GLN A 209 -15.81 -2.15 -19.66
CA GLN A 209 -17.26 -2.27 -19.64
C GLN A 209 -17.88 -1.96 -18.27
N GLN A 210 -17.08 -1.98 -17.20
CA GLN A 210 -17.56 -1.80 -15.83
C GLN A 210 -17.00 -0.53 -15.20
N PRO A 211 -17.78 0.19 -14.37
CA PRO A 211 -17.24 1.24 -13.53
C PRO A 211 -16.12 0.69 -12.64
N LEU A 212 -15.02 1.45 -12.52
CA LEU A 212 -13.84 1.03 -11.75
C LEU A 212 -14.20 0.57 -10.33
N GLU A 213 -15.09 1.29 -9.64
CA GLU A 213 -15.55 0.95 -8.29
C GLU A 213 -16.15 -0.45 -8.18
N LYS A 214 -16.80 -0.95 -9.24
CA LYS A 214 -17.46 -2.26 -9.25
C LYS A 214 -16.50 -3.39 -9.59
N CYS A 215 -15.53 -3.14 -10.47
CA CYS A 215 -14.60 -4.19 -10.93
C CYS A 215 -13.25 -4.18 -10.22
N HIS A 216 -12.90 -3.14 -9.46
CA HIS A 216 -11.59 -3.02 -8.81
C HIS A 216 -11.26 -4.21 -7.92
N ALA A 217 -12.13 -4.56 -6.97
CA ALA A 217 -11.86 -5.67 -6.04
C ALA A 217 -11.64 -6.99 -6.77
N PHE A 218 -12.42 -7.24 -7.82
CA PHE A 218 -12.28 -8.38 -8.71
C PHE A 218 -10.93 -8.35 -9.44
N ILE A 219 -10.62 -7.28 -10.19
CA ILE A 219 -9.37 -7.17 -10.95
C ILE A 219 -8.16 -7.28 -10.02
N ARG A 220 -8.15 -6.60 -8.88
CA ARG A 220 -7.07 -6.66 -7.88
C ARG A 220 -6.81 -8.07 -7.37
N ASP A 221 -7.86 -8.85 -7.11
CA ASP A 221 -7.72 -10.25 -6.71
C ASP A 221 -7.17 -11.11 -7.86
N ARG A 222 -7.72 -10.94 -9.06
CA ARG A 222 -7.33 -11.74 -10.23
C ARG A 222 -5.91 -11.41 -10.71
N THR A 223 -5.46 -10.16 -10.65
CA THR A 223 -4.07 -9.79 -10.96
C THR A 223 -3.10 -10.34 -9.92
N ARG A 224 -3.49 -10.42 -8.65
CA ARG A 224 -2.71 -11.13 -7.62
C ARG A 224 -2.60 -12.64 -7.92
N SER A 225 -3.67 -13.27 -8.41
CA SER A 225 -3.66 -14.66 -8.88
C SER A 225 -2.73 -14.85 -10.09
N ILE A 226 -2.75 -13.93 -11.06
CA ILE A 226 -1.85 -13.95 -12.22
C ILE A 226 -0.39 -13.92 -11.76
N ARG A 227 -0.03 -13.00 -10.87
CA ARG A 227 1.32 -12.91 -10.29
C ARG A 227 1.71 -14.17 -9.53
N GLN A 228 0.80 -14.75 -8.76
CA GLN A 228 1.02 -16.02 -8.07
C GLN A 228 1.39 -17.15 -9.04
N ASP A 229 0.72 -17.23 -10.19
CA ASP A 229 1.02 -18.25 -11.19
C ASP A 229 2.39 -18.05 -11.86
N PHE A 230 2.84 -16.80 -12.06
CA PHE A 230 4.23 -16.53 -12.49
C PHE A 230 5.24 -17.00 -11.45
N THR A 231 5.00 -16.67 -10.17
CA THR A 231 5.88 -17.09 -9.06
C THR A 231 5.94 -18.61 -8.92
N LEU A 232 4.80 -19.31 -9.02
CA LEU A 232 4.75 -20.77 -8.92
C LEU A 232 5.56 -21.47 -10.02
N GLN A 233 5.63 -20.87 -11.21
CA GLN A 233 6.37 -21.40 -12.35
C GLN A 233 7.81 -20.87 -12.45
N ASN A 234 8.23 -20.05 -11.49
CA ASN A 234 9.51 -19.34 -11.50
C ASN A 234 9.80 -18.63 -12.84
N ILE A 235 8.79 -17.96 -13.42
CA ILE A 235 8.92 -17.26 -14.70
C ILE A 235 9.20 -15.78 -14.43
N ARG A 236 10.36 -15.31 -14.90
CA ARG A 236 10.89 -13.96 -14.68
C ARG A 236 11.38 -13.28 -15.97
N ASP A 237 10.91 -13.78 -17.11
CA ASP A 237 11.30 -13.31 -18.44
C ASP A 237 10.64 -11.96 -18.80
N VAL A 238 10.91 -11.49 -20.03
CA VAL A 238 10.29 -10.26 -20.58
C VAL A 238 8.76 -10.31 -20.56
N THR A 239 8.16 -11.50 -20.69
CA THR A 239 6.70 -11.68 -20.60
C THR A 239 6.20 -11.38 -19.19
N ALA A 240 6.87 -11.90 -18.15
CA ALA A 240 6.56 -11.62 -16.76
C ALA A 240 6.68 -10.12 -16.47
N VAL A 241 7.74 -9.47 -16.96
CA VAL A 241 7.95 -8.02 -16.85
C VAL A 241 6.75 -7.26 -17.43
N GLN A 242 6.40 -7.48 -18.71
CA GLN A 242 5.29 -6.76 -19.37
C GLN A 242 3.93 -6.94 -18.66
N VAL A 243 3.69 -8.10 -18.05
CA VAL A 243 2.48 -8.32 -17.25
C VAL A 243 2.53 -7.53 -15.95
N HIS A 244 3.64 -7.58 -15.22
CA HIS A 244 3.79 -6.91 -13.93
C HIS A 244 3.80 -5.38 -14.08
N GLU A 245 4.39 -4.85 -15.15
CA GLU A 245 4.35 -3.43 -15.48
C GLU A 245 2.92 -2.91 -15.60
N ARG A 246 2.07 -3.60 -16.38
CA ARG A 246 0.66 -3.24 -16.54
C ARG A 246 -0.13 -3.35 -15.24
N ILE A 247 0.14 -4.38 -14.44
CA ILE A 247 -0.49 -4.53 -13.10
C ILE A 247 -0.07 -3.38 -12.17
N ALA A 248 1.20 -2.97 -12.18
CA ALA A 248 1.67 -1.84 -11.39
C ALA A 248 0.99 -0.53 -11.83
N ARG A 249 0.90 -0.25 -13.14
CA ARG A 249 0.17 0.93 -13.66
C ARG A 249 -1.31 0.92 -13.25
N PHE A 250 -1.97 -0.24 -13.27
CA PHE A 250 -3.34 -0.40 -12.77
C PHE A 250 -3.47 0.00 -11.29
N HIS A 251 -2.59 -0.50 -10.42
CA HIS A 251 -2.63 -0.15 -9.00
C HIS A 251 -2.37 1.35 -8.75
N ILE A 252 -1.41 1.95 -9.46
CA ILE A 252 -1.12 3.39 -9.35
C ILE A 252 -2.35 4.22 -9.76
N LEU A 253 -3.01 3.84 -10.86
CA LEU A 253 -4.24 4.49 -11.30
C LEU A 253 -5.34 4.41 -10.22
N CYS A 254 -5.53 3.23 -9.61
CA CYS A 254 -6.56 3.03 -8.59
C CYS A 254 -6.32 3.87 -7.33
N LEU A 255 -5.05 4.09 -6.94
CA LEU A 255 -4.70 4.97 -5.83
C LEU A 255 -5.23 6.40 -6.02
N HIS A 256 -5.28 6.90 -7.25
CA HIS A 256 -5.83 8.23 -7.54
C HIS A 256 -7.35 8.22 -7.73
N GLU A 257 -7.87 7.25 -8.48
CA GLU A 257 -9.29 7.24 -8.86
C GLU A 257 -10.23 6.85 -7.71
N MET A 258 -9.72 6.14 -6.70
CA MET A 258 -10.55 5.55 -5.64
C MET A 258 -10.23 6.10 -4.24
N CYS A 259 -9.30 7.06 -4.10
CA CYS A 259 -8.84 7.54 -2.79
C CYS A 259 -9.93 8.17 -1.91
N GLU A 260 -11.04 8.63 -2.49
CA GLU A 260 -12.13 9.26 -1.74
C GLU A 260 -13.29 8.32 -1.39
N LEU A 261 -13.18 7.05 -1.77
CA LEU A 261 -14.17 6.04 -1.39
C LEU A 261 -14.02 5.65 0.08
N ASP A 262 -15.10 5.15 0.66
CA ASP A 262 -15.09 4.59 2.02
C ASP A 262 -14.08 3.43 2.14
N GLU A 263 -13.45 3.31 3.30
CA GLU A 263 -12.46 2.25 3.60
C GLU A 263 -13.03 0.83 3.42
N SER A 264 -14.35 0.68 3.56
CA SER A 264 -15.06 -0.58 3.31
C SER A 264 -15.09 -0.99 1.83
N LYS A 265 -14.95 -0.02 0.92
CA LYS A 265 -14.93 -0.23 -0.53
C LYS A 265 -13.51 -0.23 -1.09
N PHE A 266 -12.65 0.64 -0.57
CA PHE A 266 -11.28 0.79 -1.02
C PHE A 266 -10.33 1.00 0.15
N SER A 267 -9.30 0.16 0.23
CA SER A 267 -8.23 0.29 1.23
C SER A 267 -6.94 0.72 0.53
N GLU A 268 -6.58 1.99 0.68
CA GLU A 268 -5.32 2.57 0.17
C GLU A 268 -4.11 1.75 0.65
N GLN A 269 -4.15 1.29 1.90
CA GLN A 269 -3.09 0.46 2.47
C GLN A 269 -2.93 -0.87 1.73
N GLN A 270 -4.03 -1.59 1.48
CA GLN A 270 -3.98 -2.85 0.74
C GLN A 270 -3.53 -2.64 -0.70
N GLU A 271 -3.98 -1.56 -1.34
CA GLU A 271 -3.60 -1.22 -2.70
C GLU A 271 -2.10 -0.90 -2.81
N THR A 272 -1.60 -0.07 -1.90
CA THR A 272 -0.18 0.28 -1.78
C THR A 272 0.67 -0.96 -1.49
N GLU A 273 0.21 -1.87 -0.64
CA GLU A 273 0.91 -3.13 -0.36
C GLU A 273 0.99 -4.02 -1.61
N GLN A 274 -0.09 -4.15 -2.38
CA GLN A 274 -0.05 -4.91 -3.63
C GLN A 274 0.89 -4.26 -4.65
N LEU A 275 0.81 -2.94 -4.82
CA LEU A 275 1.71 -2.19 -5.70
C LEU A 275 3.17 -2.41 -5.32
N ARG A 276 3.54 -2.25 -4.04
CA ARG A 276 4.92 -2.45 -3.57
C ARG A 276 5.42 -3.85 -3.85
N LYS A 277 4.58 -4.88 -3.67
CA LYS A 277 4.95 -6.27 -4.02
C LYS A 277 5.19 -6.45 -5.52
N VAL A 278 4.38 -5.81 -6.36
CA VAL A 278 4.56 -5.86 -7.82
C VAL A 278 5.86 -5.15 -8.22
N LEU A 279 6.12 -3.96 -7.67
CA LEU A 279 7.33 -3.20 -7.93
C LEU A 279 8.59 -3.94 -7.46
N LEU A 280 8.56 -4.58 -6.30
CA LEU A 280 9.67 -5.38 -5.80
C LEU A 280 9.99 -6.55 -6.75
N SER A 281 8.98 -7.31 -7.19
CA SER A 281 9.18 -8.36 -8.19
C SER A 281 9.76 -7.81 -9.50
N LEU A 282 9.32 -6.64 -9.95
CA LEU A 282 9.91 -5.98 -11.13
C LEU A 282 11.40 -5.65 -10.91
N MET A 283 11.80 -5.16 -9.72
CA MET A 283 13.21 -4.88 -9.44
C MET A 283 14.07 -6.15 -9.59
N GLU A 284 13.59 -7.27 -9.03
CA GLU A 284 14.26 -8.57 -9.14
C GLU A 284 14.34 -9.03 -10.61
N PHE A 285 13.24 -8.94 -11.37
CA PHE A 285 13.22 -9.36 -12.78
C PHE A 285 14.17 -8.52 -13.64
N TYR A 286 14.24 -7.21 -13.40
CA TYR A 286 15.18 -6.36 -14.14
C TYR A 286 16.63 -6.66 -13.82
N ASP A 287 16.94 -7.00 -12.56
CA ASP A 287 18.29 -7.38 -12.16
C ASP A 287 18.68 -8.73 -12.79
N ASP A 288 17.79 -9.75 -12.69
CA ASP A 288 17.98 -11.06 -13.33
C ASP A 288 18.19 -10.94 -14.86
N LEU A 289 17.32 -10.20 -15.56
CA LEU A 289 17.44 -9.99 -17.01
C LEU A 289 18.70 -9.21 -17.39
N ARG A 290 19.15 -8.27 -16.56
CA ARG A 290 20.40 -7.55 -16.82
C ARG A 290 21.61 -8.46 -16.69
N GLU A 291 21.61 -9.40 -15.75
CA GLU A 291 22.66 -10.42 -15.63
C GLU A 291 22.73 -11.30 -16.88
N GLU A 292 21.59 -11.53 -17.55
CA GLU A 292 21.49 -12.20 -18.85
C GLU A 292 21.84 -11.29 -20.05
N GLY A 293 22.12 -10.01 -19.82
CA GLY A 293 22.41 -9.03 -20.87
C GLY A 293 21.18 -8.54 -21.65
N ILE A 294 19.98 -8.71 -21.09
CA ILE A 294 18.72 -8.28 -21.69
C ILE A 294 18.31 -6.94 -21.07
N GLU A 295 18.24 -5.89 -21.91
CA GLU A 295 17.72 -4.59 -21.51
C GLU A 295 16.20 -4.54 -21.67
N THR A 296 15.53 -3.87 -20.73
CA THR A 296 14.08 -3.68 -20.74
C THR A 296 13.76 -2.18 -20.86
N GLU A 297 12.92 -1.83 -21.83
CA GLU A 297 12.68 -0.44 -22.22
C GLU A 297 12.08 0.40 -21.07
N ASN A 298 11.13 -0.17 -20.33
CA ASN A 298 10.39 0.56 -19.30
C ASN A 298 11.03 0.48 -17.91
N GLU A 299 12.18 -0.20 -17.74
CA GLU A 299 12.82 -0.32 -16.43
C GLU A 299 12.96 1.03 -15.69
N PRO A 300 13.42 2.12 -16.33
CA PRO A 300 13.55 3.41 -15.64
C PRO A 300 12.23 3.97 -15.10
N GLU A 301 11.10 3.68 -15.77
CA GLU A 301 9.76 4.09 -15.30
C GLU A 301 9.43 3.41 -13.97
N PHE A 302 9.61 2.10 -13.89
CA PHE A 302 9.22 1.33 -12.70
C PHE A 302 10.22 1.45 -11.56
N ARG A 303 11.51 1.66 -11.85
CA ARG A 303 12.51 2.05 -10.84
C ARG A 303 12.14 3.39 -10.19
N ALA A 304 11.63 4.34 -10.99
CA ALA A 304 11.14 5.61 -10.48
C ALA A 304 9.90 5.42 -9.59
N TYR A 305 8.91 4.61 -10.01
CA TYR A 305 7.75 4.31 -9.16
C TYR A 305 8.14 3.59 -7.86
N HIS A 306 9.10 2.66 -7.90
CA HIS A 306 9.63 2.01 -6.69
C HIS A 306 10.23 3.02 -5.71
N MET A 307 11.05 3.95 -6.20
CA MET A 307 11.62 5.03 -5.38
C MET A 307 10.54 5.92 -4.77
N LEU A 308 9.55 6.34 -5.57
CA LEU A 308 8.48 7.20 -5.10
C LEU A 308 7.58 6.52 -4.07
N SER A 309 7.36 5.20 -4.18
CA SER A 309 6.61 4.43 -3.17
C SER A 309 7.26 4.41 -1.78
N HIS A 310 8.54 4.80 -1.71
CA HIS A 310 9.36 4.93 -0.50
C HIS A 310 10.09 6.29 -0.45
N ILE A 311 9.40 7.39 -0.78
CA ILE A 311 10.02 8.71 -1.03
C ILE A 311 10.88 9.28 0.12
N ARG A 312 10.78 8.77 1.34
CA ARG A 312 11.60 9.18 2.50
C ARG A 312 12.59 8.12 2.99
N ASP A 313 12.68 6.98 2.31
CA ASP A 313 13.60 5.90 2.64
C ASP A 313 14.98 6.15 2.01
N GLN A 314 16.04 6.23 2.82
CA GLN A 314 17.38 6.50 2.30
C GLN A 314 17.96 5.31 1.53
N ASP A 315 17.50 4.08 1.79
CA ASP A 315 18.03 2.88 1.13
C ASP A 315 17.65 2.84 -0.36
N VAL A 316 16.49 3.34 -0.77
CA VAL A 316 16.10 3.32 -2.18
C VAL A 316 16.99 4.21 -3.05
N VAL A 317 17.49 5.33 -2.52
CA VAL A 317 18.44 6.19 -3.25
C VAL A 317 19.83 5.57 -3.28
N ARG A 318 20.25 4.93 -2.19
CA ARG A 318 21.51 4.18 -2.17
C ARG A 318 21.51 3.05 -3.21
N GLN A 319 20.40 2.33 -3.35
CA GLN A 319 20.23 1.31 -4.40
C GLN A 319 20.22 1.94 -5.80
N ALA A 320 19.58 3.09 -5.99
CA ALA A 320 19.57 3.76 -7.29
C ALA A 320 20.97 4.13 -7.79
N GLN A 321 21.93 4.41 -6.88
CA GLN A 321 23.32 4.71 -7.24
C GLN A 321 24.09 3.53 -7.85
N THR A 322 23.62 2.29 -7.66
CA THR A 322 24.26 1.09 -8.25
C THR A 322 23.73 0.77 -9.64
N LEU A 323 22.69 1.48 -10.11
CA LEU A 323 22.10 1.25 -11.42
C LEU A 323 23.04 1.72 -12.56
N PRO A 324 22.95 1.11 -13.75
CA PRO A 324 23.61 1.60 -14.95
C PRO A 324 23.35 3.08 -15.23
N VAL A 325 24.36 3.78 -15.75
CA VAL A 325 24.30 5.24 -15.99
C VAL A 325 23.13 5.64 -16.88
N HIS A 326 22.78 4.82 -17.89
CA HIS A 326 21.67 5.11 -18.80
C HIS A 326 20.31 5.05 -18.09
N ILE A 327 20.16 4.22 -17.05
CA ILE A 327 18.96 4.16 -16.20
C ILE A 327 18.97 5.30 -15.19
N PHE A 328 20.10 5.47 -14.47
CA PHE A 328 20.23 6.50 -13.45
C PHE A 328 19.97 7.91 -13.99
N ARG A 329 20.45 8.20 -15.21
CA ARG A 329 20.25 9.49 -15.89
C ARG A 329 18.97 9.56 -16.72
N HIS A 330 18.14 8.53 -16.72
CA HIS A 330 16.88 8.56 -17.45
C HIS A 330 15.96 9.65 -16.87
N PRO A 331 15.11 10.32 -17.69
CA PRO A 331 14.23 11.38 -17.21
C PRO A 331 13.30 10.95 -16.07
N TYR A 332 12.74 9.74 -16.13
CA TYR A 332 11.94 9.17 -15.04
C TYR A 332 12.69 9.10 -13.72
N MET A 333 13.92 8.57 -13.74
CA MET A 333 14.76 8.42 -12.56
C MET A 333 15.22 9.76 -12.01
N THR A 334 15.67 10.66 -12.89
CA THR A 334 16.11 12.01 -12.49
C THR A 334 14.97 12.76 -11.82
N ARG A 335 13.76 12.68 -12.38
CA ARG A 335 12.56 13.30 -11.79
C ARG A 335 12.23 12.70 -10.41
N ALA A 336 12.28 11.37 -10.26
CA ALA A 336 12.05 10.72 -8.98
C ALA A 336 13.09 11.12 -7.92
N ILE A 337 14.37 11.25 -8.29
CA ILE A 337 15.45 11.72 -7.41
C ILE A 337 15.21 13.17 -6.98
N GLU A 338 14.74 14.05 -7.88
CA GLU A 338 14.36 15.41 -7.52
C GLU A 338 13.22 15.42 -6.49
N PHE A 339 12.16 14.64 -6.71
CA PHE A 339 11.07 14.51 -5.74
C PHE A 339 11.54 13.96 -4.40
N PHE A 340 12.39 12.94 -4.42
CA PHE A 340 13.02 12.39 -3.23
C PHE A 340 13.71 13.49 -2.42
N GLY A 341 14.58 14.29 -3.05
CA GLY A 341 15.30 15.37 -2.37
C GLY A 341 14.37 16.45 -1.81
N LEU A 342 13.31 16.79 -2.54
CA LEU A 342 12.32 17.81 -2.11
C LEU A 342 11.43 17.33 -0.97
N ALA A 343 11.21 16.01 -0.83
CA ALA A 343 10.40 15.40 0.22
C ALA A 343 11.11 15.23 1.57
N GLN A 344 12.45 15.35 1.60
CA GLN A 344 13.21 15.19 2.85
C GLN A 344 12.97 16.35 3.82
N ARG A 345 12.91 16.02 5.12
CA ARG A 345 12.74 16.99 6.21
C ARG A 345 13.35 16.51 7.54
N ASN A 346 13.58 17.46 8.45
CA ASN A 346 14.15 17.27 9.79
C ASN A 346 13.22 17.78 10.90
N ASN A 347 11.91 17.71 10.70
CA ASN A 347 10.92 18.26 11.65
C ASN A 347 9.83 17.24 12.00
N GLU A 348 10.16 15.95 11.90
CA GLU A 348 9.31 14.90 12.43
C GLU A 348 9.46 14.80 13.96
N ILE A 349 8.35 14.73 14.68
CA ILE A 349 8.36 14.58 16.13
C ILE A 349 8.58 13.10 16.44
N MET A 350 9.78 12.79 16.96
CA MET A 350 10.22 11.43 17.28
C MET A 350 9.75 10.95 18.65
N GLU A 351 9.32 11.84 19.55
CA GLU A 351 9.04 11.51 20.95
C GLU A 351 7.61 10.97 21.21
N THR A 352 6.76 10.88 20.20
CA THR A 352 5.39 10.35 20.35
C THR A 352 5.38 8.83 20.47
N SER A 353 4.43 8.26 21.21
CA SER A 353 4.19 6.81 21.35
C SER A 353 4.01 6.06 20.01
N SER A 354 3.74 6.79 18.93
CA SER A 354 3.62 6.31 17.54
C SER A 354 4.96 6.14 16.79
N ARG A 355 6.07 5.82 17.47
CA ARG A 355 7.40 5.67 16.83
C ARG A 355 7.46 4.57 15.77
N ARG A 356 6.63 3.52 15.90
CA ARG A 356 6.61 2.41 14.93
C ARG A 356 6.12 2.99 13.59
N ASN A 357 7.04 3.12 12.63
CA ASN A 357 6.78 3.46 11.22
C ASN A 357 6.84 4.95 10.82
N LYS A 358 7.40 5.86 11.64
CA LYS A 358 7.71 7.23 11.15
C LYS A 358 9.06 7.25 10.43
N PRO A 359 9.18 7.88 9.24
CA PRO A 359 10.47 8.00 8.58
C PRO A 359 11.43 8.86 9.39
N GLU A 360 12.71 8.53 9.32
CA GLU A 360 13.75 9.24 10.03
C GLU A 360 13.87 10.70 9.56
N ASN A 361 14.34 11.54 10.48
CA ASN A 361 14.69 12.91 10.19
C ASN A 361 16.04 12.96 9.47
N VAL A 362 16.12 13.75 8.41
CA VAL A 362 17.34 13.89 7.61
C VAL A 362 17.98 15.25 7.85
N GLU A 363 19.21 15.27 8.36
CA GLU A 363 19.97 16.50 8.60
C GLU A 363 20.18 17.32 7.32
N ALA A 364 20.26 18.65 7.46
CA ALA A 364 20.45 19.60 6.35
C ALA A 364 19.41 19.49 5.19
N SER A 365 18.30 18.79 5.40
CA SER A 365 17.20 18.72 4.45
C SER A 365 16.52 20.08 4.29
N GLN A 366 16.19 20.43 3.06
CA GLN A 366 15.68 21.75 2.70
C GLN A 366 14.17 21.89 2.95
N ASN A 367 13.42 20.78 2.97
CA ASN A 367 11.95 20.76 3.08
C ASN A 367 11.30 21.75 2.08
N PHE A 368 11.69 21.69 0.80
CA PHE A 368 11.23 22.61 -0.25
C PHE A 368 9.84 22.23 -0.80
N TYR A 369 8.84 22.20 0.07
CA TYR A 369 7.46 21.83 -0.25
C TYR A 369 6.83 22.67 -1.38
N SER A 370 7.14 23.96 -1.47
CA SER A 370 6.60 24.80 -2.57
C SER A 370 7.19 24.43 -3.93
N LYS A 371 8.47 24.04 -3.97
CA LYS A 371 9.12 23.51 -5.18
C LYS A 371 8.61 22.11 -5.52
N PHE A 372 8.31 21.28 -4.51
CA PHE A 372 7.69 19.97 -4.69
C PHE A 372 6.38 20.07 -5.48
N PHE A 373 5.41 20.87 -5.03
CA PHE A 373 4.13 21.01 -5.74
C PHE A 373 4.27 21.67 -7.12
N LYS A 374 5.18 22.65 -7.28
CA LYS A 374 5.51 23.21 -8.60
C LYS A 374 6.09 22.18 -9.56
N LEU A 375 6.94 21.27 -9.08
CA LEU A 375 7.52 20.21 -9.88
C LEU A 375 6.47 19.16 -10.28
N ILE A 376 5.45 18.92 -9.46
CA ILE A 376 4.30 18.12 -9.89
C ILE A 376 3.54 18.85 -10.99
N ALA A 377 3.26 20.14 -10.84
CA ALA A 377 2.53 20.93 -11.85
C ALA A 377 3.23 20.96 -13.21
N ASP A 378 4.56 20.80 -13.24
CA ASP A 378 5.36 20.72 -14.46
C ASP A 378 4.81 19.67 -15.44
N PRO A 379 4.60 19.99 -16.73
CA PRO A 379 4.12 19.04 -17.73
C PRO A 379 5.03 17.81 -17.88
N GLY A 380 6.33 17.96 -17.61
CA GLY A 380 7.29 16.87 -17.63
C GLY A 380 7.19 15.89 -16.45
N THR A 381 6.22 16.05 -15.54
CA THR A 381 5.86 15.02 -14.54
C THR A 381 4.67 14.21 -15.06
N PRO A 382 4.86 12.93 -15.42
CA PRO A 382 3.79 12.08 -15.96
C PRO A 382 2.65 11.85 -14.97
N PHE A 383 1.45 11.56 -15.50
CA PHE A 383 0.24 11.34 -14.68
C PHE A 383 0.45 10.29 -13.58
N LEU A 384 0.91 9.07 -13.93
CA LEU A 384 1.11 8.00 -12.93
C LEU A 384 2.16 8.37 -11.86
N MET A 385 3.18 9.15 -12.24
CA MET A 385 4.14 9.68 -11.26
C MET A 385 3.45 10.67 -10.31
N ALA A 386 2.58 11.54 -10.83
CA ALA A 386 1.80 12.46 -10.01
C ALA A 386 0.81 11.73 -9.08
N CYS A 387 0.17 10.64 -9.54
CA CYS A 387 -0.67 9.77 -8.70
C CYS A 387 0.13 9.18 -7.53
N MET A 388 1.35 8.68 -7.78
CA MET A 388 2.23 8.17 -6.73
C MET A 388 2.57 9.25 -5.69
N LEU A 389 2.81 10.48 -6.14
CA LEU A 389 3.17 11.59 -5.26
C LEU A 389 1.97 12.09 -4.44
N GLU A 390 0.74 11.95 -4.95
CA GLU A 390 -0.50 12.34 -4.28
C GLU A 390 -0.68 11.63 -2.93
N CYS A 391 -0.31 10.35 -2.84
CA CYS A 391 -0.30 9.56 -1.60
C CYS A 391 0.57 10.20 -0.49
N HIS A 392 1.51 11.06 -0.86
CA HIS A 392 2.42 11.73 0.08
C HIS A 392 1.99 13.17 0.43
N PHE A 393 0.95 13.72 -0.18
CA PHE A 393 0.58 15.13 0.01
C PHE A 393 0.31 15.48 1.47
N ALA A 394 -0.39 14.62 2.20
CA ALA A 394 -0.67 14.84 3.61
C ALA A 394 0.62 14.90 4.46
N ASP A 395 1.62 14.05 4.18
CA ASP A 395 2.89 14.08 4.91
C ASP A 395 3.72 15.33 4.57
N ILE A 396 3.76 15.71 3.29
CA ILE A 396 4.46 16.90 2.82
C ILE A 396 3.82 18.17 3.39
N ARG A 397 2.49 18.28 3.34
CA ARG A 397 1.72 19.41 3.89
C ARG A 397 1.90 19.52 5.40
N LYS A 398 1.85 18.41 6.14
CA LYS A 398 2.18 18.35 7.56
C LYS A 398 3.58 18.91 7.82
N GLY A 399 4.59 18.45 7.09
CA GLY A 399 5.96 18.93 7.19
C GLY A 399 6.11 20.43 6.91
N ALA A 400 5.35 20.94 5.94
CA ALA A 400 5.32 22.35 5.60
C ALA A 400 4.65 23.21 6.68
N LEU A 401 3.47 22.82 7.15
CA LEU A 401 2.72 23.53 8.19
C LEU A 401 3.51 23.59 9.50
N LYS A 402 4.22 22.52 9.87
CA LYS A 402 5.16 22.55 11.01
C LYS A 402 6.27 23.57 10.82
N ALA A 403 6.89 23.60 9.64
CA ALA A 403 7.96 24.55 9.33
C ALA A 403 7.44 26.00 9.41
N MET A 404 6.30 26.29 8.80
CA MET A 404 5.64 27.60 8.90
C MET A 404 5.35 27.96 10.36
N ASN A 405 4.85 27.02 11.16
CA ASN A 405 4.47 27.25 12.54
C ASN A 405 5.64 27.63 13.46
N VAL A 406 6.87 27.23 13.13
CA VAL A 406 8.06 27.64 13.88
C VAL A 406 8.76 28.87 13.31
N SER A 407 8.55 29.18 12.03
CA SER A 407 9.18 30.31 11.35
C SER A 407 8.41 31.63 11.52
N TYR A 408 7.08 31.61 11.49
CA TYR A 408 6.28 32.82 11.67
C TYR A 408 6.19 33.23 13.14
N MET A 409 6.27 34.54 13.38
CA MET A 409 6.16 35.10 14.74
C MET A 409 4.70 35.26 15.13
N MET A 410 4.34 34.90 16.36
CA MET A 410 3.00 35.09 16.94
C MET A 410 2.46 36.53 16.77
N LYS A 411 3.35 37.54 16.79
CA LYS A 411 2.98 38.96 16.68
C LYS A 411 2.68 39.43 15.25
N ALA A 412 2.88 38.57 14.25
CA ALA A 412 2.77 38.96 12.84
C ALA A 412 1.33 39.02 12.29
N GLY A 413 0.29 38.86 13.13
CA GLY A 413 -1.11 39.00 12.72
C GLY A 413 -1.68 37.83 11.91
N GLY A 414 -0.94 36.71 11.80
CA GLY A 414 -1.36 35.55 11.03
C GLY A 414 -0.97 35.63 9.54
N VAL A 415 -1.20 34.54 8.82
CA VAL A 415 -0.94 34.43 7.37
C VAL A 415 -2.25 34.14 6.66
N GLU A 416 -2.54 34.86 5.58
CA GLU A 416 -3.73 34.64 4.75
C GLU A 416 -3.85 33.18 4.33
N ALA A 417 -4.99 32.55 4.60
CA ALA A 417 -5.17 31.13 4.34
C ALA A 417 -5.16 30.82 2.83
N GLU A 418 -5.62 31.74 1.98
CA GLU A 418 -5.59 31.56 0.52
C GLU A 418 -4.15 31.52 -0.02
N HIS A 419 -3.24 32.33 0.53
CA HIS A 419 -1.81 32.22 0.21
C HIS A 419 -1.25 30.84 0.55
N VAL A 420 -1.55 30.33 1.76
CA VAL A 420 -1.11 28.99 2.19
C VAL A 420 -1.73 27.90 1.32
N ARG A 421 -3.01 28.04 0.93
CA ARG A 421 -3.71 27.12 0.03
C ARG A 421 -2.99 26.98 -1.30
N GLN A 422 -2.58 28.11 -1.89
CA GLN A 422 -1.84 28.16 -3.15
C GLN A 422 -0.43 27.54 -3.02
N VAL A 423 0.31 27.90 -1.96
CA VAL A 423 1.68 27.39 -1.73
C VAL A 423 1.71 25.87 -1.51
N LEU A 424 0.70 25.33 -0.84
CA LEU A 424 0.59 23.91 -0.50
C LEU A 424 -0.34 23.12 -1.42
N ALA A 425 -0.76 23.76 -2.52
CA ALA A 425 -1.59 23.20 -3.58
C ALA A 425 -2.83 22.43 -3.06
N TYR A 426 -3.56 23.00 -2.11
CA TYR A 426 -4.85 22.46 -1.70
C TYR A 426 -5.92 22.83 -2.73
N ASP A 427 -6.77 21.87 -3.13
CA ASP A 427 -7.85 22.12 -4.10
C ASP A 427 -8.91 23.08 -3.58
N SER A 428 -9.13 23.15 -2.25
CA SER A 428 -10.08 24.07 -1.64
C SER A 428 -9.56 24.66 -0.33
N LEU A 429 -10.04 25.87 -0.03
CA LEU A 429 -9.76 26.53 1.25
C LEU A 429 -10.31 25.72 2.42
N LYS A 430 -11.50 25.12 2.27
CA LYS A 430 -12.12 24.25 3.27
C LYS A 430 -11.21 23.08 3.66
N HIS A 431 -10.55 22.45 2.67
CA HIS A 431 -9.63 21.35 2.93
C HIS A 431 -8.43 21.81 3.78
N LEU A 432 -7.79 22.92 3.41
CA LEU A 432 -6.71 23.52 4.19
C LEU A 432 -7.14 23.82 5.63
N LEU A 433 -8.26 24.54 5.81
CA LEU A 433 -8.73 24.95 7.13
C LEU A 433 -9.02 23.76 8.04
N ASN A 434 -9.60 22.68 7.50
CA ASN A 434 -9.83 21.44 8.25
C ASN A 434 -8.51 20.80 8.71
N GLU A 435 -7.50 20.71 7.86
CA GLU A 435 -6.19 20.15 8.24
C GLU A 435 -5.44 21.06 9.24
N VAL A 436 -5.48 22.37 9.06
CA VAL A 436 -4.89 23.34 9.99
C VAL A 436 -5.51 23.21 11.39
N ALA A 437 -6.84 23.08 11.46
CA ALA A 437 -7.57 22.85 12.70
C ALA A 437 -7.22 21.48 13.31
N LEU A 438 -7.07 20.43 12.50
CA LEU A 438 -6.63 19.10 12.95
C LEU A 438 -5.26 19.15 13.64
N TYR A 439 -4.34 19.96 13.12
CA TYR A 439 -3.01 20.16 13.72
C TYR A 439 -3.02 21.14 14.91
N GLY A 440 -4.19 21.64 15.34
CA GLY A 440 -4.34 22.52 16.48
C GLY A 440 -3.78 23.93 16.28
N ILE A 441 -3.58 24.35 15.02
CA ILE A 441 -3.13 25.71 14.69
C ILE A 441 -4.36 26.62 14.70
N PRO A 442 -4.37 27.72 15.48
CA PRO A 442 -5.54 28.60 15.55
C PRO A 442 -5.81 29.32 14.23
N LEU A 443 -7.09 29.57 13.98
CA LEU A 443 -7.58 30.36 12.84
C LEU A 443 -8.19 31.65 13.38
N ASP A 444 -7.96 32.76 12.70
CA ASP A 444 -8.68 34.01 12.92
C ASP A 444 -9.62 34.28 11.74
N MET A 445 -10.90 34.39 12.08
CA MET A 445 -12.04 34.58 11.16
C MET A 445 -12.68 35.97 11.35
N SER A 446 -12.02 36.89 12.05
CA SER A 446 -12.54 38.23 12.35
C SER A 446 -12.57 39.15 11.13
N LEU A 447 -11.74 38.85 10.13
CA LEU A 447 -11.73 39.52 8.83
C LEU A 447 -12.53 38.71 7.81
N ASP A 448 -12.90 39.33 6.69
CA ASP A 448 -13.60 38.66 5.58
C ASP A 448 -12.77 37.49 5.00
N GLU A 449 -11.44 37.56 5.10
CA GLU A 449 -10.52 36.52 4.68
C GLU A 449 -9.91 35.79 5.88
N PRO A 450 -10.00 34.44 5.94
CA PRO A 450 -9.48 33.68 7.06
C PRO A 450 -7.95 33.73 7.11
N THR A 451 -7.40 33.88 8.31
CA THR A 451 -5.95 33.87 8.55
C THR A 451 -5.54 32.74 9.49
N ILE A 452 -4.35 32.18 9.23
CA ILE A 452 -3.75 31.10 10.00
C ILE A 452 -2.75 31.70 10.99
N CYS A 453 -2.99 31.48 12.28
CA CYS A 453 -2.21 32.05 13.38
C CYS A 453 -1.03 31.13 13.76
N PHE A 454 0.04 31.16 12.97
CA PHE A 454 1.29 30.45 13.25
C PHE A 454 2.08 31.04 14.44
N GLY A 455 3.06 30.29 14.96
CA GLY A 455 4.00 30.77 15.97
C GLY A 455 3.45 30.70 17.40
N GLN A 456 2.26 30.13 17.58
CA GLN A 456 1.60 29.97 18.87
C GLN A 456 2.36 28.94 19.72
N LYS A 457 2.55 29.27 20.99
CA LYS A 457 3.33 28.45 21.93
C LYS A 457 2.48 28.05 23.11
N HIS A 458 2.64 26.82 23.56
CA HIS A 458 1.96 26.35 24.76
C HIS A 458 2.43 27.16 25.97
N TYR A 459 1.48 27.64 26.76
CA TYR A 459 1.73 28.65 27.81
C TYR A 459 2.74 28.18 28.87
N ARG A 460 2.76 26.87 29.20
CA ARG A 460 3.69 26.29 30.19
C ARG A 460 5.04 25.92 29.58
N THR A 461 5.03 25.06 28.57
CA THR A 461 6.23 24.44 27.99
C THR A 461 6.98 25.34 27.04
N LYS A 462 6.35 26.43 26.57
CA LYS A 462 6.87 27.36 25.55
C LYS A 462 7.21 26.69 24.21
N THR A 463 6.81 25.44 24.02
CA THR A 463 6.94 24.70 22.76
C THR A 463 5.89 25.17 21.76
N PRO A 464 6.19 25.17 20.45
CA PRO A 464 5.20 25.42 19.41
C PRO A 464 3.99 24.48 19.55
N ILE A 465 2.78 25.00 19.39
CA ILE A 465 1.56 24.19 19.41
C ILE A 465 1.42 23.51 18.06
N PHE A 466 1.56 22.19 18.03
CA PHE A 466 1.30 21.37 16.85
C PHE A 466 0.85 19.98 17.30
N VAL A 467 -0.41 19.63 17.05
CA VAL A 467 -1.00 18.35 17.43
C VAL A 467 -0.82 17.38 16.29
N GLU A 468 -0.08 16.29 16.50
CA GLU A 468 0.03 15.24 15.49
C GLU A 468 -1.00 14.13 15.72
N PRO A 469 -1.90 13.86 14.76
CA PRO A 469 -2.72 12.67 14.81
C PRO A 469 -1.85 11.40 14.71
N LEU A 470 -2.41 10.26 15.13
CA LEU A 470 -1.72 8.96 15.07
C LEU A 470 -1.36 8.56 13.63
N SER A 471 -2.20 8.93 12.67
CA SER A 471 -2.02 8.74 11.23
C SER A 471 -2.24 10.06 10.50
N ASN A 472 -1.63 10.22 9.33
CA ASN A 472 -1.93 11.35 8.46
C ASN A 472 -3.42 11.29 8.03
N PRO A 473 -4.03 12.44 7.67
CA PRO A 473 -5.33 12.46 7.01
C PRO A 473 -5.36 11.55 5.79
N SER A 474 -6.53 10.97 5.50
CA SER A 474 -6.76 10.18 4.30
C SER A 474 -6.47 11.00 3.04
N GLN A 475 -5.94 10.35 2.01
CA GLN A 475 -5.69 10.96 0.71
C GLN A 475 -6.96 11.62 0.16
N LYS A 476 -6.78 12.76 -0.51
CA LYS A 476 -7.83 13.48 -1.24
C LYS A 476 -7.46 13.57 -2.70
N LYS A 477 -8.46 13.47 -3.57
CA LYS A 477 -8.23 13.52 -5.00
C LYS A 477 -7.83 14.93 -5.41
N SER A 478 -6.68 15.07 -6.06
CA SER A 478 -6.16 16.36 -6.49
C SER A 478 -6.68 16.72 -7.87
N ILE A 479 -7.69 17.59 -7.88
CA ILE A 479 -8.40 18.03 -9.07
C ILE A 479 -7.62 19.11 -9.84
N GLN A 480 -6.84 19.95 -9.13
CA GLN A 480 -6.09 21.04 -9.75
C GLN A 480 -4.72 20.61 -10.26
N LEU A 481 -4.11 19.60 -9.66
CA LEU A 481 -2.70 19.27 -9.89
C LEU A 481 -2.48 17.92 -10.59
N VAL A 482 -3.23 16.89 -10.22
CA VAL A 482 -3.02 15.51 -10.71
C VAL A 482 -4.02 15.16 -11.81
N GLU A 483 -5.33 15.34 -11.56
CA GLU A 483 -6.39 14.99 -12.51
C GLU A 483 -6.17 15.60 -13.92
N PRO A 484 -5.76 16.88 -14.10
CA PRO A 484 -5.59 17.44 -15.44
C PRO A 484 -4.52 16.72 -16.28
N LYS A 485 -3.55 16.06 -15.63
CA LYS A 485 -2.48 15.31 -16.31
C LYS A 485 -2.96 14.02 -16.93
N LYS A 486 -4.10 13.48 -16.47
CA LYS A 486 -4.75 12.33 -17.10
C LYS A 486 -5.12 12.64 -18.55
N ASN A 487 -5.31 13.92 -18.89
CA ASN A 487 -5.52 14.42 -20.24
C ASN A 487 -6.63 13.67 -21.02
N GLY A 488 -7.68 13.25 -20.32
CA GLY A 488 -8.80 12.51 -20.90
C GLY A 488 -8.45 11.10 -21.40
N GLN A 489 -7.26 10.56 -21.11
CA GLN A 489 -6.89 9.21 -21.49
C GLN A 489 -7.80 8.17 -20.83
N SER A 490 -8.10 7.11 -21.57
CA SER A 490 -8.81 5.95 -21.02
C SER A 490 -7.90 5.20 -20.03
N PHE A 491 -8.52 4.50 -19.08
CA PHE A 491 -7.77 3.65 -18.14
C PHE A 491 -6.93 2.60 -18.87
N GLN A 492 -7.44 2.06 -19.97
CA GLN A 492 -6.73 1.09 -20.80
C GLN A 492 -5.45 1.70 -21.39
N SER A 493 -5.55 2.88 -22.01
CA SER A 493 -4.40 3.57 -22.63
C SER A 493 -3.31 3.88 -21.60
N ILE A 494 -3.71 4.31 -20.39
CA ILE A 494 -2.79 4.55 -19.27
C ILE A 494 -2.09 3.26 -18.84
N ILE A 495 -2.82 2.15 -18.72
CA ILE A 495 -2.26 0.85 -18.32
C ILE A 495 -1.32 0.28 -19.39
N TYR A 496 -1.67 0.43 -20.67
CA TYR A 496 -0.81 0.00 -21.79
C TYR A 496 0.43 0.91 -21.96
N GLY A 497 0.43 2.12 -21.42
CA GLY A 497 1.56 3.04 -21.49
C GLY A 497 1.69 3.74 -22.84
N GLU A 498 0.59 3.94 -23.57
CA GLU A 498 0.62 4.45 -24.96
C GLU A 498 1.08 5.92 -25.09
N GLN A 499 1.23 6.65 -23.98
CA GLN A 499 1.74 8.04 -23.98
C GLN A 499 2.79 8.34 -22.90
N THR A 500 3.40 7.33 -22.27
CA THR A 500 4.41 7.54 -21.21
C THR A 500 5.78 8.00 -21.75
N HIS A 501 5.86 8.51 -22.97
CA HIS A 501 7.07 9.15 -23.45
C HIS A 501 7.20 10.53 -22.81
N PHE A 502 8.15 10.69 -21.88
CA PHE A 502 8.67 12.00 -21.48
C PHE A 502 8.88 12.83 -22.75
N GLU A 503 8.12 13.90 -22.94
CA GLU A 503 8.38 14.83 -24.03
C GLU A 503 9.84 15.31 -23.87
N ARG A 504 10.72 14.85 -24.76
CA ARG A 504 12.10 15.34 -24.80
C ARG A 504 12.03 16.80 -25.26
N HIS A 505 11.97 17.73 -24.32
CA HIS A 505 12.42 19.08 -24.63
C HIS A 505 13.91 18.96 -24.98
N GLN A 506 14.22 19.14 -26.26
CA GLN A 506 15.61 19.20 -26.70
C GLN A 506 16.34 20.28 -25.88
N PRO A 507 17.58 20.03 -25.46
CA PRO A 507 18.37 21.08 -24.81
C PRO A 507 18.45 22.27 -25.77
N ILE A 508 17.99 23.44 -25.30
CA ILE A 508 18.16 24.70 -26.00
C ILE A 508 19.68 24.85 -26.27
N PRO A 509 20.13 25.03 -27.52
CA PRO A 509 21.54 25.22 -27.79
C PRO A 509 22.01 26.47 -27.05
N PHE A 510 23.08 26.34 -26.27
CA PHE A 510 23.85 27.47 -25.76
C PHE A 510 24.32 28.29 -26.97
N THR A 511 23.59 29.33 -27.32
CA THR A 511 24.04 30.36 -28.24
C THR A 511 24.59 31.50 -27.39
N SER A 512 25.88 31.76 -27.62
CA SER A 512 26.66 32.84 -27.03
C SER A 512 25.94 34.18 -27.16
N GLN A 513 25.94 34.94 -26.07
CA GLN A 513 25.41 36.30 -25.98
C GLN A 513 25.97 37.23 -27.08
N PRO A 514 25.21 38.27 -27.45
CA PRO A 514 25.79 39.57 -27.72
C PRO A 514 25.56 40.52 -26.55
N ASN A 515 26.68 41.13 -26.16
CA ASN A 515 26.87 42.20 -25.19
C ASN A 515 25.92 43.39 -25.45
N VAL A 516 25.12 43.81 -24.46
CA VAL A 516 24.45 45.14 -24.47
C VAL A 516 24.52 45.76 -23.08
N HIS A 517 25.51 46.62 -22.88
CA HIS A 517 25.49 47.65 -21.85
C HIS A 517 24.42 48.70 -22.19
N GLN A 518 23.30 48.76 -21.46
CA GLN A 518 22.59 50.00 -21.11
C GLN A 518 21.74 49.80 -19.82
N PRO A 519 21.70 50.77 -18.89
CA PRO A 519 20.92 50.67 -17.66
C PRO A 519 19.44 51.06 -17.90
N ILE A 520 18.50 50.18 -17.54
CA ILE A 520 17.07 50.45 -17.59
C ILE A 520 16.60 50.93 -16.21
N SER A 521 16.06 52.16 -16.16
CA SER A 521 15.45 52.77 -14.98
C SER A 521 14.13 52.08 -14.60
N ILE A 522 14.00 51.69 -13.33
CA ILE A 522 12.78 51.12 -12.76
C ILE A 522 11.95 52.26 -12.15
N THR A 523 11.00 52.78 -12.89
CA THR A 523 9.88 53.55 -12.34
C THR A 523 8.60 53.11 -13.02
N ASN A 524 7.82 52.25 -12.35
CA ASN A 524 6.37 52.38 -12.28
C ASN A 524 5.76 51.37 -11.30
N VAL A 525 5.06 51.93 -10.32
CA VAL A 525 4.34 51.29 -9.24
C VAL A 525 3.01 50.74 -9.78
N PHE A 526 2.77 49.43 -9.61
CA PHE A 526 1.48 48.81 -9.84
C PHE A 526 0.48 49.28 -8.77
N LYS A 527 -0.60 49.94 -9.19
CA LYS A 527 -1.79 50.17 -8.35
C LYS A 527 -2.81 49.04 -8.61
N PRO A 528 -3.34 48.35 -7.58
CA PRO A 528 -4.41 47.38 -7.75
C PRO A 528 -5.75 48.08 -8.03
N LYS A 529 -6.54 47.51 -8.94
CA LYS A 529 -7.94 47.88 -9.23
C LYS A 529 -8.87 47.29 -8.17
N ALA A 530 -9.93 48.03 -7.82
CA ALA A 530 -10.92 47.65 -6.81
C ALA A 530 -11.75 46.42 -7.22
N PRO A 531 -12.12 45.53 -6.26
CA PRO A 531 -12.95 44.37 -6.54
C PRO A 531 -14.44 44.73 -6.66
N VAL A 532 -15.10 44.06 -7.60
CA VAL A 532 -16.54 44.08 -7.80
C VAL A 532 -17.19 43.22 -6.70
N SER A 533 -18.10 43.80 -5.93
CA SER A 533 -18.80 43.13 -4.83
C SER A 533 -19.85 42.14 -5.36
N ALA A 534 -19.64 40.85 -5.14
CA ALA A 534 -20.70 39.84 -5.14
C ALA A 534 -20.83 39.33 -3.69
N SER A 535 -21.91 39.73 -3.02
CA SER A 535 -22.22 39.28 -1.65
C SER A 535 -22.88 37.91 -1.71
N PHE A 536 -22.24 36.90 -1.12
CA PHE A 536 -22.89 35.63 -0.79
C PHE A 536 -23.01 35.50 0.73
N THR A 537 -24.08 34.88 1.19
CA THR A 537 -24.39 34.76 2.63
C THR A 537 -24.03 33.39 3.18
N TYR A 538 -23.72 33.32 4.48
CA TYR A 538 -23.27 32.14 5.24
C TYR A 538 -24.09 30.85 4.97
N SER A 539 -25.40 30.97 4.72
CA SER A 539 -26.28 29.84 4.38
C SER A 539 -25.98 29.17 3.03
N GLU A 540 -25.32 29.86 2.11
CA GLU A 540 -24.95 29.32 0.79
C GLU A 540 -23.62 28.54 0.83
N LEU A 541 -22.78 28.79 1.85
CA LEU A 541 -21.50 28.09 2.08
C LEU A 541 -21.60 26.91 3.05
N THR A 542 -22.64 26.90 3.88
CA THR A 542 -22.93 25.82 4.83
C THR A 542 -24.35 25.35 4.63
N GLY A 543 -24.57 24.36 3.76
CA GLY A 543 -25.79 23.54 3.84
C GLY A 543 -25.98 23.11 5.31
N GLU A 544 -27.22 23.16 5.79
CA GLU A 544 -27.56 23.14 7.22
C GLU A 544 -26.73 22.16 8.06
N PRO A 545 -26.31 22.54 9.29
CA PRO A 545 -25.53 21.70 10.15
C PRO A 545 -26.31 20.44 10.52
N ALA A 546 -25.76 19.27 10.17
CA ALA A 546 -26.20 18.00 10.74
C ALA A 546 -26.11 18.12 12.27
N GLN A 547 -27.25 17.97 12.93
CA GLN A 547 -27.34 17.94 14.39
C GLN A 547 -26.37 16.89 14.95
N PHE A 548 -25.28 17.35 15.58
CA PHE A 548 -24.36 16.52 16.33
C PHE A 548 -25.14 15.72 17.38
N LYS A 549 -25.28 14.42 17.18
CA LYS A 549 -25.95 13.53 18.14
C LYS A 549 -25.07 13.41 19.40
N LYS A 550 -25.68 13.62 20.57
CA LYS A 550 -25.13 13.57 21.94
C LYS A 550 -24.31 12.32 22.35
N LYS A 551 -24.06 11.35 21.46
CA LYS A 551 -23.34 10.11 21.80
C LYS A 551 -21.81 10.31 21.87
N ASP A 552 -21.23 11.23 21.10
CA ASP A 552 -19.76 11.39 21.03
C ASP A 552 -19.19 12.20 22.20
N LEU A 553 -20.00 13.05 22.85
CA LEU A 553 -19.60 13.74 24.09
C LEU A 553 -19.47 12.79 25.29
N VAL A 554 -20.18 11.67 25.30
CA VAL A 554 -20.12 10.69 26.41
C VAL A 554 -18.80 9.90 26.36
N TYR A 555 -18.30 9.62 25.16
CA TYR A 555 -17.06 8.86 24.95
C TYR A 555 -15.83 9.69 25.34
N SER A 556 -15.82 10.98 25.00
CA SER A 556 -14.75 11.92 25.40
C SER A 556 -14.68 12.13 26.92
N LYS A 557 -15.82 12.06 27.62
CA LYS A 557 -15.87 12.25 29.08
C LYS A 557 -15.38 11.01 29.84
N GLN A 558 -15.73 9.81 29.37
CA GLN A 558 -15.22 8.55 29.95
C GLN A 558 -13.70 8.37 29.78
N GLN A 559 -13.12 8.87 28.69
CA GLN A 559 -11.67 8.86 28.49
C GLN A 559 -10.96 9.84 29.43
N GLN A 560 -11.53 11.03 29.67
CA GLN A 560 -10.98 12.00 30.62
C GLN A 560 -11.07 11.53 32.08
N ASP A 561 -12.15 10.82 32.44
CA ASP A 561 -12.32 10.29 33.80
C ASP A 561 -11.37 9.11 34.06
N LYS A 562 -11.15 8.22 33.07
CA LYS A 562 -10.12 7.16 33.16
C LYS A 562 -8.69 7.71 33.24
N GLN A 563 -8.40 8.80 32.54
CA GLN A 563 -7.08 9.45 32.59
C GLN A 563 -6.80 10.00 34.00
N ARG A 564 -7.81 10.60 34.66
CA ARG A 564 -7.69 11.10 36.03
C ARG A 564 -7.58 9.98 37.07
N GLU A 565 -8.20 8.83 36.82
CA GLU A 565 -8.12 7.66 37.71
C GLU A 565 -6.73 7.01 37.65
N LEU A 566 -6.11 6.99 36.46
CA LEU A 566 -4.71 6.57 36.26
C LEU A 566 -3.71 7.53 36.93
N GLU A 567 -3.91 8.84 36.80
CA GLU A 567 -3.06 9.85 37.45
C GLU A 567 -3.15 9.79 39.00
N GLN A 568 -4.28 9.32 39.56
CA GLN A 568 -4.43 9.12 41.01
C GLN A 568 -3.81 7.81 41.53
N LEU A 569 -3.59 6.83 40.66
CA LEU A 569 -2.95 5.55 41.00
C LEU A 569 -1.42 5.63 40.94
N GLU A 570 -0.87 6.49 40.09
CA GLU A 570 0.59 6.73 39.99
C GLU A 570 1.13 7.66 41.09
N GLY A 571 0.25 8.27 41.89
CA GLY A 571 0.60 9.18 42.99
C GLY A 571 0.52 8.61 44.40
N LYS A 572 0.50 7.29 44.59
CA LYS A 572 0.46 6.62 45.91
C LYS A 572 1.63 5.68 46.16
#